data_AF-A0A8B8QR62-F1
#
_entry.id   AF-A0A8B8QR62-F1
#
_cell.length_a   1.000
_cell.length_b   1.000
_cell.length_c   1.000
_cell.angle_alpha   90.00
_cell.angle_beta   90.00
_cell.angle_gamma   90.00
#
_symmetry.space_group_name_H-M   'P 1'
#
loop_
_entity.id
_entity.type
_entity.pdbx_description
1 polymer ?
#
loop_
_entity_poly.entity_id
_entity_poly.type
_entity_poly.pdbx_seq_one_letter_code
_entity_poly.pdbx_strand_id
1 'polypeptide(L)'
;MKPLVLLSPLPTSSFSPRGHAPRRASARFPTRLSLHSKTSVADGATPRAEHKPGVFDALFLNLFRSKMVKEVGWDSEKPGYDGLIEVARRLMMKGSNNSDTRDATVRILRSLFPPFLPELYQLLVAPIGEGKVAAVMVARVTVLTCQWLMGKCTVNSVDLPDGTSCESGVFVERCKYLEESKCVGICVNTCKLPTQTFFKDYMGVPLLMEPNFEDYSCQFKFGIHPPRPREDAALKEPCLEICPNAIRRREVTQNTELGCPKA
;
A
#
# COMPACT_ATOMS: atom_id res chain seq x y z
N MET A 1 -38.72 36.75 -44.86
CA MET A 1 -38.82 38.05 -44.16
C MET A 1 -38.34 37.87 -42.71
N LYS A 2 -37.86 38.95 -42.09
CA LYS A 2 -37.44 39.19 -40.69
C LYS A 2 -37.78 40.68 -40.40
N PRO A 3 -37.71 41.25 -39.18
CA PRO A 3 -37.46 40.68 -37.84
C PRO A 3 -38.53 41.09 -36.79
N LEU A 4 -38.25 40.86 -35.49
CA LEU A 4 -38.57 41.61 -34.25
C LEU A 4 -38.65 40.60 -33.08
N VAL A 5 -37.91 40.62 -31.96
CA VAL A 5 -37.04 41.60 -31.27
C VAL A 5 -37.75 42.71 -30.48
N LEU A 6 -37.83 42.52 -29.15
CA LEU A 6 -37.81 43.50 -28.05
C LEU A 6 -37.27 42.72 -26.83
N LEU A 7 -36.06 42.95 -26.29
CA LEU A 7 -35.53 44.07 -25.50
C LEU A 7 -35.93 44.04 -24.01
N SER A 8 -34.91 44.03 -23.14
CA SER A 8 -34.97 44.04 -21.67
C SER A 8 -35.01 45.46 -21.09
N PRO A 9 -35.21 45.59 -19.77
CA PRO A 9 -34.46 46.62 -19.02
C PRO A 9 -33.87 46.16 -17.66
N LEU A 10 -32.67 46.69 -17.37
CA LEU A 10 -32.08 47.04 -16.06
C LEU A 10 -32.02 48.60 -16.02
N PRO A 11 -31.71 49.33 -14.91
CA PRO A 11 -31.00 48.98 -13.66
C PRO A 11 -31.90 49.22 -12.40
N THR A 12 -31.55 49.63 -11.17
CA THR A 12 -30.35 50.19 -10.47
C THR A 12 -30.46 49.84 -8.95
N SER A 13 -29.41 49.80 -8.11
CA SER A 13 -28.77 50.91 -7.33
C SER A 13 -29.76 51.86 -6.60
N SER A 14 -29.55 52.35 -5.36
CA SER A 14 -28.28 52.55 -4.61
C SER A 14 -28.43 52.73 -3.07
N PHE A 15 -27.31 52.55 -2.35
CA PHE A 15 -26.83 53.21 -1.11
C PHE A 15 -27.53 53.13 0.29
N SER A 16 -26.66 53.10 1.31
CA SER A 16 -26.88 53.24 2.77
C SER A 16 -26.64 54.70 3.22
N PRO A 17 -26.94 55.13 4.48
CA PRO A 17 -25.84 55.26 5.46
C PRO A 17 -26.14 55.30 7.01
N ARG A 18 -25.12 54.85 7.80
CA ARG A 18 -24.54 55.44 9.04
C ARG A 18 -25.25 55.46 10.43
N GLY A 19 -24.39 55.22 11.45
CA GLY A 19 -24.47 55.73 12.84
C GLY A 19 -24.21 54.64 13.91
N HIS A 20 -23.40 54.80 14.96
CA HIS A 20 -22.43 55.82 15.39
C HIS A 20 -21.33 55.17 16.29
N ALA A 21 -20.21 55.87 16.55
CA ALA A 21 -19.13 55.44 17.50
C ALA A 21 -18.99 56.45 18.66
N PRO A 22 -18.25 56.16 19.76
CA PRO A 22 -16.86 56.67 19.83
C PRO A 22 -15.81 55.94 20.74
N ARG A 23 -14.64 55.63 20.16
CA ARG A 23 -13.30 56.14 20.54
C ARG A 23 -12.93 56.38 22.03
N ARG A 24 -11.92 55.65 22.53
CA ARG A 24 -10.82 56.20 23.39
C ARG A 24 -9.53 55.37 23.26
N ALA A 25 -8.38 55.93 23.66
CA ALA A 25 -7.05 55.33 23.52
C ALA A 25 -6.07 55.83 24.60
N SER A 26 -5.05 55.04 24.96
CA SER A 26 -3.65 55.46 25.19
C SER A 26 -2.75 54.24 25.49
N ALA A 27 -1.43 54.42 25.44
CA ALA A 27 -0.43 53.35 25.58
C ALA A 27 0.22 53.28 26.98
N ARG A 28 0.86 52.13 27.31
CA ARG A 28 2.04 52.01 28.19
C ARG A 28 2.67 50.60 28.13
N PHE A 29 3.93 50.53 27.72
CA PHE A 29 4.93 49.51 28.11
C PHE A 29 5.68 50.04 29.36
N PRO A 30 6.59 49.30 30.08
CA PRO A 30 7.40 48.15 29.61
C PRO A 30 7.72 47.02 30.64
N THR A 31 8.64 46.11 30.25
CA THR A 31 9.46 45.20 31.10
C THR A 31 8.75 44.04 31.85
N ARG A 32 9.38 42.89 32.18
CA ARG A 32 10.79 42.42 32.06
C ARG A 32 10.89 40.87 31.99
N LEU A 33 12.08 40.36 31.62
CA LEU A 33 12.64 39.00 31.84
C LEU A 33 11.97 37.74 31.22
N SER A 34 12.60 37.27 30.12
CA SER A 34 13.22 35.93 29.95
C SER A 34 12.66 34.69 30.69
N LEU A 35 12.27 33.67 29.90
CA LEU A 35 12.87 32.33 30.04
C LEU A 35 13.03 31.66 28.65
N HIS A 36 14.14 30.94 28.45
CA HIS A 36 14.54 30.40 27.15
C HIS A 36 14.06 28.95 26.97
N SER A 37 12.78 28.75 26.64
CA SER A 37 12.22 27.41 26.45
C SER A 37 12.69 26.77 25.13
N LYS A 38 13.71 25.91 25.21
CA LYS A 38 14.02 24.94 24.15
C LYS A 38 12.97 23.83 24.12
N THR A 39 11.79 24.12 23.56
CA THR A 39 10.80 23.09 23.27
C THR A 39 11.29 22.28 22.08
N SER A 40 11.92 21.13 22.35
CA SER A 40 12.28 20.14 21.34
C SER A 40 11.04 19.73 20.55
N VAL A 41 11.15 19.64 19.23
CA VAL A 41 10.12 19.01 18.40
C VAL A 41 10.04 17.54 18.81
N ALA A 42 8.99 17.20 19.56
CA ALA A 42 8.66 15.82 19.86
C ALA A 42 8.12 15.20 18.57
N ASP A 43 8.88 14.26 17.99
CA ASP A 43 8.44 13.51 16.82
C ASP A 43 7.15 12.75 17.17
N GLY A 44 6.12 12.92 16.32
CA GLY A 44 4.75 12.48 16.56
C GLY A 44 4.54 10.98 16.34
N ALA A 45 5.54 10.16 16.70
CA ALA A 45 5.54 8.73 16.50
C ALA A 45 4.37 8.07 17.26
N THR A 46 3.29 7.80 16.54
CA THR A 46 2.14 7.05 17.05
C THR A 46 2.64 5.68 17.52
N PRO A 47 2.25 5.17 18.71
CA PRO A 47 2.78 3.91 19.24
C PRO A 47 2.65 2.77 18.23
N ARG A 48 3.79 2.16 17.87
CA ARG A 48 3.87 1.06 16.91
C ARG A 48 2.95 -0.07 17.38
N ALA A 49 1.86 -0.31 16.64
CA ALA A 49 0.86 -1.34 16.94
C ALA A 49 1.42 -2.74 16.60
N GLU A 50 2.47 -3.14 17.30
CA GLU A 50 3.26 -4.33 17.00
C GLU A 50 2.45 -5.60 17.28
N HIS A 51 2.34 -6.45 16.26
CA HIS A 51 1.68 -7.75 16.37
C HIS A 51 2.41 -8.60 17.42
N LYS A 52 1.69 -9.08 18.44
CA LYS A 52 2.25 -10.00 19.45
C LYS A 52 2.65 -11.29 18.74
N PRO A 53 3.93 -11.69 18.72
CA PRO A 53 4.39 -12.79 17.88
C PRO A 53 3.70 -14.11 18.29
N GLY A 54 2.99 -14.71 17.35
CA GLY A 54 2.37 -16.02 17.48
C GLY A 54 3.41 -17.15 17.45
N VAL A 55 3.03 -18.32 17.99
CA VAL A 55 3.91 -19.50 18.08
C VAL A 55 4.37 -19.99 16.70
N PHE A 56 3.57 -19.76 15.65
CA PHE A 56 3.88 -20.15 14.27
C PHE A 56 4.55 -19.04 13.44
N ASP A 57 4.62 -17.80 13.92
CA ASP A 57 5.15 -16.65 13.17
C ASP A 57 6.61 -16.88 12.75
N ALA A 58 7.42 -17.40 13.67
CA ALA A 58 8.81 -17.75 13.40
C ALA A 58 8.93 -18.88 12.35
N LEU A 59 8.00 -19.85 12.36
CA LEU A 59 7.97 -20.93 11.37
C LEU A 59 7.61 -20.40 9.98
N PHE A 60 6.56 -19.58 9.88
CA PHE A 60 6.15 -18.98 8.60
C PHE A 60 7.20 -18.01 8.05
N LEU A 61 7.82 -17.19 8.91
CA LEU A 61 8.92 -16.31 8.53
C LEU A 61 10.11 -17.10 7.98
N ASN A 62 10.56 -18.13 8.70
CA ASN A 62 11.69 -18.95 8.27
C ASN A 62 11.38 -19.73 6.99
N LEU A 63 10.15 -20.24 6.83
CA LEU A 63 9.70 -20.90 5.59
C LEU A 63 9.71 -19.92 4.41
N PHE A 64 9.08 -18.75 4.56
CA PHE A 64 8.98 -17.74 3.50
C PHE A 64 10.38 -17.23 3.10
N ARG A 65 11.21 -16.90 4.09
CA ARG A 65 12.62 -16.51 3.89
C ARG A 65 13.39 -17.60 3.16
N SER A 66 13.27 -18.87 3.55
CA SER A 66 13.93 -20.00 2.88
C SER A 66 13.56 -20.10 1.39
N LYS A 67 12.28 -19.87 1.02
CA LYS A 67 11.87 -19.82 -0.39
C LYS A 67 12.45 -18.61 -1.13
N MET A 68 12.44 -17.42 -0.51
CA MET A 68 13.07 -16.22 -1.09
C MET A 68 14.57 -16.42 -1.31
N VAL A 69 15.29 -16.96 -0.32
CA VAL A 69 16.73 -17.25 -0.38
C VAL A 69 17.04 -18.24 -1.50
N LYS A 70 16.21 -19.27 -1.70
CA LYS A 70 16.38 -20.23 -2.81
C LYS A 70 16.25 -19.58 -4.19
N GLU A 71 15.31 -18.65 -4.36
CA GLU A 71 15.10 -17.92 -5.63
C GLU A 71 16.18 -16.83 -5.85
N VAL A 72 16.59 -16.14 -4.79
CA VAL A 72 17.63 -15.09 -4.83
C VAL A 72 19.04 -15.69 -4.97
N GLY A 73 19.32 -16.84 -4.36
CA GLY A 73 20.65 -17.44 -4.29
C GLY A 73 21.57 -16.79 -3.26
N TRP A 74 21.01 -16.08 -2.28
CA TRP A 74 21.73 -15.35 -1.22
C TRP A 74 20.79 -15.11 -0.03
N ASP A 75 21.34 -15.10 1.19
CA ASP A 75 20.64 -14.73 2.43
C ASP A 75 21.39 -13.60 3.17
N SER A 76 20.66 -12.79 3.93
CA SER A 76 21.23 -11.76 4.80
C SER A 76 21.76 -12.36 6.11
N GLU A 77 22.83 -11.79 6.65
CA GLU A 77 23.36 -12.12 7.98
C GLU A 77 22.40 -11.70 9.11
N LYS A 78 21.46 -10.79 8.85
CA LYS A 78 20.51 -10.31 9.86
C LYS A 78 19.44 -11.36 10.16
N PRO A 79 19.12 -11.63 11.44
CA PRO A 79 18.07 -12.58 11.81
C PRO A 79 16.67 -12.05 11.46
N GLY A 80 15.68 -12.94 11.48
CA GLY A 80 14.27 -12.58 11.45
C GLY A 80 13.84 -11.70 10.27
N TYR A 81 13.04 -10.68 10.58
CA TYR A 81 12.31 -9.86 9.60
C TYR A 81 13.23 -8.90 8.82
N ASP A 82 14.22 -8.31 9.48
CA ASP A 82 15.13 -7.33 8.86
C ASP A 82 15.94 -7.96 7.72
N GLY A 83 16.42 -9.19 7.93
CA GLY A 83 17.11 -9.97 6.91
C GLY A 83 16.16 -10.45 5.80
N LEU A 84 14.90 -10.75 6.11
CA LEU A 84 13.88 -11.05 5.10
C LEU A 84 13.67 -9.84 4.16
N ILE A 85 13.58 -8.62 4.70
CA ILE A 85 13.47 -7.40 3.91
C ILE A 85 14.76 -7.11 3.11
N GLU A 86 15.93 -7.54 3.58
CA GLU A 86 17.17 -7.51 2.79
C GLU A 86 17.19 -8.50 1.62
N VAL A 87 16.68 -9.72 1.81
CA VAL A 87 16.49 -10.68 0.72
C VAL A 87 15.45 -10.16 -0.29
N ALA A 88 14.39 -9.49 0.17
CA ALA A 88 13.43 -8.80 -0.70
C ALA A 88 14.05 -7.63 -1.50
N ARG A 89 14.86 -6.78 -0.84
CA ARG A 89 15.65 -5.73 -1.53
C ARG A 89 16.60 -6.35 -2.57
N ARG A 90 17.25 -7.47 -2.24
CA ARG A 90 18.16 -8.20 -3.15
C ARG A 90 17.42 -8.81 -4.34
N LEU A 91 16.22 -9.36 -4.15
CA LEU A 91 15.36 -9.88 -5.23
C LEU A 91 15.04 -8.79 -6.27
N MET A 92 14.55 -7.63 -5.80
CA MET A 92 14.24 -6.44 -6.63
C MET A 92 15.46 -5.84 -7.35
N MET A 93 16.67 -6.19 -6.93
CA MET A 93 17.94 -5.76 -7.54
C MET A 93 18.64 -6.88 -8.32
N LYS A 94 18.09 -8.11 -8.33
CA LYS A 94 18.59 -9.26 -9.10
C LYS A 94 17.88 -9.40 -10.46
N GLY A 95 16.58 -9.09 -10.52
CA GLY A 95 15.85 -9.07 -11.79
C GLY A 95 16.42 -8.05 -12.76
N SER A 96 16.58 -8.43 -14.04
CA SER A 96 17.05 -7.51 -15.08
C SER A 96 16.00 -6.44 -15.39
N ASN A 97 14.72 -6.79 -15.25
CA ASN A 97 13.58 -5.88 -15.28
C ASN A 97 12.51 -6.22 -14.22
N ASN A 98 11.43 -5.43 -14.20
CA ASN A 98 10.34 -5.57 -13.23
C ASN A 98 9.52 -6.87 -13.43
N SER A 99 9.42 -7.42 -14.64
CA SER A 99 8.74 -8.70 -14.91
C SER A 99 9.48 -9.87 -14.29
N ASP A 100 10.80 -10.01 -14.54
CA ASP A 100 11.58 -11.12 -13.97
C ASP A 100 11.46 -11.19 -12.44
N THR A 101 11.39 -10.01 -11.81
CA THR A 101 11.18 -9.85 -10.37
C THR A 101 9.78 -10.36 -9.97
N ARG A 102 8.73 -9.96 -10.70
CA ARG A 102 7.35 -10.42 -10.45
C ARG A 102 7.23 -11.93 -10.62
N ASP A 103 7.79 -12.47 -11.70
CA ASP A 103 7.76 -13.91 -12.03
C ASP A 103 8.54 -14.73 -10.99
N ALA A 104 9.66 -14.22 -10.50
CA ALA A 104 10.39 -14.79 -9.37
C ALA A 104 9.57 -14.78 -8.07
N THR A 105 8.87 -13.69 -7.76
CA THR A 105 7.95 -13.65 -6.61
C THR A 105 6.76 -14.60 -6.79
N VAL A 106 6.19 -14.77 -7.99
CA VAL A 106 5.13 -15.77 -8.24
C VAL A 106 5.66 -17.20 -8.02
N ARG A 107 6.90 -17.50 -8.45
CA ARG A 107 7.55 -18.79 -8.12
C ARG A 107 7.74 -18.98 -6.61
N ILE A 108 8.20 -17.96 -5.90
CA ILE A 108 8.30 -17.98 -4.43
C ILE A 108 6.93 -18.29 -3.80
N LEU A 109 5.88 -17.54 -4.15
CA LEU A 109 4.53 -17.69 -3.61
C LEU A 109 3.98 -19.10 -3.84
N ARG A 110 4.05 -19.62 -5.08
CA ARG A 110 3.66 -21.01 -5.39
C ARG A 110 4.42 -22.02 -4.54
N SER A 111 5.72 -21.82 -4.34
CA SER A 111 6.59 -22.74 -3.61
C SER A 111 6.34 -22.80 -2.09
N LEU A 112 5.50 -21.91 -1.53
CA LEU A 112 5.07 -21.98 -0.12
C LEU A 112 4.07 -23.12 0.11
N PHE A 113 3.31 -23.48 -0.92
CA PHE A 113 2.26 -24.50 -0.84
C PHE A 113 2.74 -25.85 -1.39
N PRO A 114 2.11 -26.98 -1.01
CA PRO A 114 2.28 -28.24 -1.71
C PRO A 114 1.89 -28.09 -3.21
N PRO A 115 2.62 -28.67 -4.19
CA PRO A 115 2.41 -28.47 -5.64
C PRO A 115 1.12 -29.05 -6.25
N PHE A 116 0.10 -29.27 -5.43
CA PHE A 116 -1.23 -29.72 -5.79
C PHE A 116 -2.33 -28.93 -5.06
N LEU A 117 -1.98 -28.12 -4.05
CA LEU A 117 -2.96 -27.46 -3.18
C LEU A 117 -3.59 -26.22 -3.84
N PRO A 118 -2.84 -25.32 -4.52
CA PRO A 118 -3.44 -24.27 -5.34
C PRO A 118 -4.33 -24.85 -6.44
N GLU A 119 -3.84 -25.86 -7.15
CA GLU A 119 -4.54 -26.51 -8.25
C GLU A 119 -5.85 -27.20 -7.78
N LEU A 120 -5.83 -27.89 -6.63
CA LEU A 120 -7.02 -28.47 -6.01
C LEU A 120 -8.01 -27.41 -5.50
N TYR A 121 -7.50 -26.31 -4.94
CA TYR A 121 -8.31 -25.17 -4.52
C TYR A 121 -9.01 -24.53 -5.74
N GLN A 122 -8.27 -24.30 -6.82
CA GLN A 122 -8.77 -23.69 -8.06
C GLN A 122 -9.83 -24.57 -8.75
N LEU A 123 -9.69 -25.90 -8.65
CA LEU A 123 -10.65 -26.86 -9.19
C LEU A 123 -11.91 -27.02 -8.32
N LEU A 124 -11.77 -27.12 -7.00
CA LEU A 124 -12.87 -27.50 -6.10
C LEU A 124 -13.51 -26.34 -5.34
N VAL A 125 -12.75 -25.32 -4.97
CA VAL A 125 -13.21 -24.23 -4.08
C VAL A 125 -13.57 -22.98 -4.87
N ALA A 126 -12.71 -22.56 -5.82
CA ALA A 126 -12.91 -21.35 -6.61
C ALA A 126 -14.26 -21.29 -7.36
N PRO A 127 -14.85 -22.40 -7.86
CA PRO A 127 -16.18 -22.36 -8.48
C PRO A 127 -17.36 -22.23 -7.50
N ILE A 128 -17.17 -22.47 -6.18
CA ILE A 128 -18.27 -22.56 -5.22
C ILE A 128 -18.88 -21.18 -4.98
N GLY A 129 -20.20 -21.07 -5.18
CA GLY A 129 -20.96 -19.84 -4.93
C GLY A 129 -20.42 -18.67 -5.73
N GLU A 130 -20.14 -18.88 -7.03
CA GLU A 130 -19.61 -17.87 -7.96
C GLU A 130 -18.28 -17.26 -7.49
N GLY A 131 -17.48 -18.05 -6.76
CA GLY A 131 -16.20 -17.62 -6.18
C GLY A 131 -16.33 -16.80 -4.89
N LYS A 132 -17.53 -16.46 -4.43
CA LYS A 132 -17.74 -15.67 -3.19
C LYS A 132 -17.27 -16.45 -1.96
N VAL A 133 -17.58 -17.75 -1.90
CA VAL A 133 -17.13 -18.64 -0.81
C VAL A 133 -15.61 -18.75 -0.79
N ALA A 134 -14.99 -18.89 -1.96
CA ALA A 134 -13.54 -18.91 -2.12
C ALA A 134 -12.90 -17.60 -1.62
N ALA A 135 -13.39 -16.44 -2.09
CA ALA A 135 -12.91 -15.12 -1.73
C ALA A 135 -12.99 -14.82 -0.22
N VAL A 136 -14.12 -15.13 0.42
CA VAL A 136 -14.27 -15.02 1.89
C VAL A 136 -13.30 -15.97 2.62
N MET A 137 -13.11 -17.20 2.12
CA MET A 137 -12.19 -18.14 2.76
C MET A 137 -10.73 -17.68 2.70
N VAL A 138 -10.24 -17.16 1.55
CA VAL A 138 -8.86 -16.62 1.49
C VAL A 138 -8.69 -15.32 2.26
N ALA A 139 -9.71 -14.47 2.38
CA ALA A 139 -9.67 -13.30 3.27
C ALA A 139 -9.48 -13.73 4.74
N ARG A 140 -10.30 -14.68 5.21
CA ARG A 140 -10.22 -15.24 6.57
C ARG A 140 -8.87 -15.94 6.82
N VAL A 141 -8.39 -16.77 5.90
CA VAL A 141 -7.07 -17.43 6.00
C VAL A 141 -5.94 -16.40 6.03
N THR A 142 -5.96 -15.38 5.19
CA THR A 142 -4.93 -14.32 5.15
C THR A 142 -4.80 -13.61 6.50
N VAL A 143 -5.92 -13.29 7.16
CA VAL A 143 -5.89 -12.70 8.51
C VAL A 143 -5.34 -13.67 9.56
N LEU A 144 -5.54 -14.98 9.41
CA LEU A 144 -5.01 -15.98 10.33
C LEU A 144 -3.51 -16.28 10.12
N THR A 145 -3.01 -16.26 8.87
CA THR A 145 -1.65 -16.76 8.54
C THR A 145 -0.63 -15.69 8.16
N CYS A 146 -1.05 -14.46 7.85
CA CYS A 146 -0.16 -13.44 7.26
C CYS A 146 0.10 -12.20 8.15
N GLN A 147 -0.42 -12.15 9.38
CA GLN A 147 -0.18 -11.01 10.28
C GLN A 147 1.29 -10.85 10.71
N TRP A 148 2.05 -11.94 10.83
CA TRP A 148 3.50 -11.87 11.06
C TRP A 148 4.24 -11.13 9.93
N LEU A 149 3.73 -11.24 8.70
CA LEU A 149 4.31 -10.65 7.49
C LEU A 149 3.87 -9.20 7.32
N MET A 150 2.59 -8.91 7.57
CA MET A 150 1.96 -7.65 7.18
C MET A 150 1.63 -6.73 8.36
N GLY A 151 1.65 -7.21 9.61
CA GLY A 151 1.16 -6.47 10.77
C GLY A 151 -0.31 -6.78 11.07
N LYS A 152 -0.97 -5.94 11.88
CA LYS A 152 -2.36 -6.15 12.30
C LYS A 152 -3.31 -6.09 11.09
N CYS A 153 -4.07 -7.17 10.90
CA CYS A 153 -5.02 -7.33 9.80
C CYS A 153 -6.43 -7.58 10.33
N THR A 154 -7.45 -7.02 9.69
CA THR A 154 -8.86 -7.28 9.97
C THR A 154 -9.61 -7.66 8.69
N VAL A 155 -10.68 -8.43 8.81
CA VAL A 155 -11.58 -8.70 7.67
C VAL A 155 -12.63 -7.59 7.60
N ASN A 156 -12.94 -7.11 6.39
CA ASN A 156 -13.98 -6.13 6.14
C ASN A 156 -14.85 -6.52 4.93
N SER A 157 -16.03 -5.90 4.82
CA SER A 157 -16.91 -6.09 3.66
C SER A 157 -16.37 -5.36 2.44
N VAL A 158 -16.56 -5.96 1.27
CA VAL A 158 -16.21 -5.41 -0.05
C VAL A 158 -17.40 -5.58 -0.99
N ASP A 159 -17.72 -4.52 -1.73
CA ASP A 159 -18.75 -4.54 -2.76
C ASP A 159 -18.22 -5.23 -4.03
N LEU A 160 -18.94 -6.25 -4.49
CA LEU A 160 -18.62 -7.04 -5.68
C LEU A 160 -19.22 -6.41 -6.96
N PRO A 161 -18.71 -6.77 -8.16
CA PRO A 161 -19.19 -6.20 -9.43
C PRO A 161 -20.65 -6.52 -9.78
N ASP A 162 -21.30 -7.43 -9.05
CA ASP A 162 -22.71 -7.78 -9.20
C ASP A 162 -23.65 -6.97 -8.27
N GLY A 163 -23.11 -6.05 -7.48
CA GLY A 163 -23.86 -5.24 -6.51
C GLY A 163 -24.15 -5.93 -5.17
N THR A 164 -23.66 -7.15 -4.95
CA THR A 164 -23.66 -7.78 -3.63
C THR A 164 -22.40 -7.41 -2.85
N SER A 165 -22.42 -7.48 -1.52
CA SER A 165 -21.23 -7.28 -0.69
C SER A 165 -20.95 -8.49 0.20
N CYS A 166 -19.69 -8.75 0.49
CA CYS A 166 -19.27 -9.88 1.32
C CYS A 166 -17.96 -9.61 2.07
N GLU A 167 -17.69 -10.39 3.13
CA GLU A 167 -16.48 -10.30 3.95
C GLU A 167 -15.23 -10.91 3.26
N SER A 168 -14.97 -10.48 2.03
CA SER A 168 -13.80 -10.83 1.21
C SER A 168 -12.71 -9.76 1.24
N GLY A 169 -12.87 -8.71 2.04
CA GLY A 169 -11.83 -7.71 2.28
C GLY A 169 -10.85 -8.12 3.37
N VAL A 170 -9.58 -7.74 3.22
CA VAL A 170 -8.63 -7.70 4.33
C VAL A 170 -8.00 -6.32 4.39
N PHE A 171 -8.24 -5.60 5.48
CA PHE A 171 -7.58 -4.34 5.76
C PHE A 171 -6.35 -4.57 6.65
N VAL A 172 -5.19 -4.14 6.18
CA VAL A 172 -3.94 -4.11 6.94
C VAL A 172 -3.77 -2.70 7.48
N GLU A 173 -3.88 -2.52 8.81
CA GLU A 173 -3.89 -1.20 9.44
C GLU A 173 -2.56 -0.46 9.24
N ARG A 174 -1.44 -1.19 9.23
CA ARG A 174 -0.11 -0.68 8.91
C ARG A 174 0.76 -1.82 8.38
N CYS A 175 1.05 -1.80 7.08
CA CYS A 175 1.72 -2.87 6.36
C CYS A 175 3.22 -2.90 6.67
N LYS A 176 3.62 -3.77 7.61
CA LYS A 176 5.01 -3.95 8.03
C LYS A 176 5.99 -4.18 6.87
N TYR A 177 5.56 -4.90 5.82
CA TYR A 177 6.40 -5.16 4.64
C TYR A 177 6.67 -3.89 3.82
N LEU A 178 5.69 -3.00 3.73
CA LEU A 178 5.86 -1.70 3.07
C LEU A 178 6.67 -0.74 3.97
N GLU A 179 6.33 -0.66 5.25
CA GLU A 179 7.00 0.20 6.24
C GLU A 179 8.50 -0.12 6.40
N GLU A 180 8.91 -1.38 6.40
CA GLU A 180 10.32 -1.76 6.56
C GLU A 180 11.09 -1.83 5.23
N SER A 181 10.41 -2.06 4.10
CA SER A 181 11.05 -1.99 2.78
C SER A 181 11.24 -0.55 2.27
N LYS A 182 10.42 0.39 2.77
CA LYS A 182 10.50 1.84 2.54
C LYS A 182 10.50 2.22 1.06
N CYS A 183 9.85 1.42 0.21
CA CYS A 183 9.89 1.63 -1.23
C CYS A 183 8.67 1.09 -1.99
N VAL A 184 7.96 1.99 -2.68
CA VAL A 184 6.89 1.68 -3.65
C VAL A 184 7.30 0.55 -4.60
N GLY A 185 8.48 0.66 -5.23
CA GLY A 185 8.96 -0.34 -6.18
C GLY A 185 9.09 -1.75 -5.62
N ILE A 186 9.39 -1.91 -4.33
CA ILE A 186 9.46 -3.24 -3.67
C ILE A 186 8.03 -3.73 -3.39
N CYS A 187 7.17 -2.90 -2.79
CA CYS A 187 5.78 -3.23 -2.52
C CYS A 187 5.02 -3.64 -3.79
N VAL A 188 5.17 -2.88 -4.87
CA VAL A 188 4.49 -3.13 -6.15
C VAL A 188 4.97 -4.42 -6.82
N ASN A 189 6.30 -4.61 -6.95
CA ASN A 189 6.87 -5.69 -7.75
C ASN A 189 7.15 -7.00 -6.98
N THR A 190 7.20 -6.97 -5.64
CA THR A 190 7.46 -8.15 -4.80
C THR A 190 6.32 -8.46 -3.82
N CYS A 191 5.23 -7.69 -3.82
CA CYS A 191 4.03 -7.99 -3.04
C CYS A 191 2.76 -7.84 -3.91
N LYS A 192 2.33 -6.62 -4.27
CA LYS A 192 1.06 -6.37 -4.98
C LYS A 192 0.90 -7.18 -6.26
N LEU A 193 1.68 -6.88 -7.31
CA LEU A 193 1.45 -7.49 -8.63
C LEU A 193 1.64 -9.03 -8.62
N PRO A 194 2.65 -9.60 -7.94
CA PRO A 194 2.80 -11.06 -7.84
C PRO A 194 1.69 -11.74 -7.05
N THR A 195 1.17 -11.11 -5.99
CA THR A 195 0.10 -11.70 -5.17
C THR A 195 -1.24 -11.68 -5.91
N GLN A 196 -1.57 -10.59 -6.61
CA GLN A 196 -2.72 -10.53 -7.51
C GLN A 196 -2.63 -11.60 -8.62
N THR A 197 -1.44 -11.79 -9.21
CA THR A 197 -1.18 -12.84 -10.22
C THR A 197 -1.33 -14.24 -9.62
N PHE A 198 -0.76 -14.49 -8.43
CA PHE A 198 -0.85 -15.77 -7.74
C PHE A 198 -2.30 -16.17 -7.46
N PHE A 199 -3.08 -15.30 -6.83
CA PHE A 199 -4.47 -15.61 -6.50
C PHE A 199 -5.34 -15.79 -7.75
N LYS A 200 -5.19 -14.91 -8.76
CA LYS A 200 -5.96 -15.02 -10.01
C LYS A 200 -5.63 -16.32 -10.77
N ASP A 201 -4.36 -16.56 -11.06
CA ASP A 201 -3.95 -17.57 -12.05
C ASP A 201 -3.77 -18.97 -11.44
N TYR A 202 -3.49 -19.08 -10.13
CA TYR A 202 -3.23 -20.37 -9.46
C TYR A 202 -4.22 -20.72 -8.34
N MET A 203 -4.95 -19.75 -7.79
CA MET A 203 -6.05 -20.03 -6.84
C MET A 203 -7.43 -19.83 -7.48
N GLY A 204 -7.52 -19.26 -8.69
CA GLY A 204 -8.80 -18.95 -9.35
C GLY A 204 -9.61 -17.82 -8.70
N VAL A 205 -9.01 -17.03 -7.80
CA VAL A 205 -9.67 -15.94 -7.07
C VAL A 205 -9.09 -14.60 -7.52
N PRO A 206 -9.86 -13.74 -8.18
CA PRO A 206 -9.43 -12.37 -8.46
C PRO A 206 -9.09 -11.64 -7.15
N LEU A 207 -8.03 -10.83 -7.18
CA LEU A 207 -7.63 -9.99 -6.04
C LEU A 207 -7.19 -8.63 -6.56
N LEU A 208 -7.76 -7.56 -6.00
CA LEU A 208 -7.23 -6.19 -6.09
C LEU A 208 -6.56 -5.84 -4.75
N MET A 209 -5.35 -5.27 -4.81
CA MET A 209 -4.64 -4.72 -3.67
C MET A 209 -4.42 -3.21 -3.84
N GLU A 210 -4.71 -2.46 -2.79
CA GLU A 210 -4.64 -1.00 -2.72
C GLU A 210 -3.76 -0.61 -1.52
N PRO A 211 -2.43 -0.55 -1.69
CA PRO A 211 -1.52 0.00 -0.68
C PRO A 211 -1.65 1.52 -0.63
N ASN A 212 -1.71 2.09 0.58
CA ASN A 212 -1.48 3.50 0.82
C ASN A 212 0.00 3.70 1.19
N PHE A 213 0.66 4.67 0.55
CA PHE A 213 2.08 4.95 0.76
C PHE A 213 2.33 6.10 1.75
N GLU A 214 1.28 6.77 2.23
CA GLU A 214 1.36 7.84 3.24
C GLU A 214 1.27 7.30 4.67
N ASP A 215 0.24 6.50 4.98
CA ASP A 215 0.02 5.89 6.32
C ASP A 215 0.57 4.45 6.44
N TYR A 216 1.02 3.87 5.32
CA TYR A 216 1.45 2.49 5.11
C TYR A 216 0.36 1.41 5.24
N SER A 217 -0.93 1.74 5.29
CA SER A 217 -2.03 0.77 5.27
C SER A 217 -2.14 0.04 3.92
N CYS A 218 -2.90 -1.06 3.86
CA CYS A 218 -3.16 -1.76 2.60
C CYS A 218 -4.51 -2.49 2.63
N GLN A 219 -5.37 -2.24 1.64
CA GLN A 219 -6.63 -2.96 1.45
C GLN A 219 -6.46 -4.07 0.41
N PHE A 220 -6.83 -5.29 0.77
CA PHE A 220 -7.01 -6.43 -0.14
C PHE A 220 -8.50 -6.59 -0.41
N LYS A 221 -8.88 -6.87 -1.66
CA LYS A 221 -10.26 -7.08 -2.11
C LYS A 221 -10.34 -8.37 -2.91
N PHE A 222 -10.62 -9.50 -2.24
CA PHE A 222 -10.77 -10.80 -2.91
C PHE A 222 -12.13 -10.87 -3.64
N GLY A 223 -12.16 -11.52 -4.79
CA GLY A 223 -13.27 -11.49 -5.75
C GLY A 223 -13.24 -10.29 -6.73
N ILE A 224 -12.39 -9.27 -6.48
CA ILE A 224 -12.28 -8.09 -7.34
C ILE A 224 -11.12 -8.23 -8.32
N HIS A 225 -11.36 -7.91 -9.59
CA HIS A 225 -10.31 -7.84 -10.61
C HIS A 225 -9.49 -6.54 -10.49
N PRO A 226 -8.16 -6.58 -10.63
CA PRO A 226 -7.36 -5.37 -10.75
C PRO A 226 -7.80 -4.48 -11.94
N PRO A 227 -7.71 -3.14 -11.80
CA PRO A 227 -7.82 -2.23 -12.93
C PRO A 227 -6.65 -2.44 -13.91
N ARG A 228 -6.72 -1.86 -15.11
CA ARG A 228 -5.59 -1.95 -16.05
C ARG A 228 -4.38 -1.20 -15.50
N PRO A 229 -3.13 -1.55 -15.87
CA PRO A 229 -1.93 -0.87 -15.34
C PRO A 229 -1.86 0.65 -15.58
N ARG A 230 -2.57 1.18 -16.59
CA ARG A 230 -2.70 2.64 -16.83
C ARG A 230 -3.72 3.33 -15.91
N GLU A 231 -4.64 2.57 -15.34
CA GLU A 231 -5.74 3.03 -14.50
C GLU A 231 -5.34 2.93 -13.00
N ASP A 232 -4.64 1.86 -12.61
CA ASP A 232 -4.09 1.64 -11.25
C ASP A 232 -3.28 2.84 -10.73
N ALA A 233 -3.63 3.34 -9.54
CA ALA A 233 -2.95 4.46 -8.88
C ALA A 233 -1.56 4.06 -8.38
N ALA A 234 -1.42 2.88 -7.76
CA ALA A 234 -0.19 2.46 -7.10
C ALA A 234 0.99 2.21 -8.05
N LEU A 235 0.74 2.20 -9.37
CA LEU A 235 1.76 2.07 -10.41
C LEU A 235 2.27 3.43 -10.94
N LYS A 236 1.60 4.52 -10.56
CA LYS A 236 1.93 5.91 -10.95
C LYS A 236 2.80 6.60 -9.91
N GLU A 237 2.74 6.14 -8.66
CA GLU A 237 3.42 6.71 -7.51
C GLU A 237 4.95 6.77 -7.67
N PRO A 238 5.60 7.87 -7.23
CA PRO A 238 7.05 7.96 -7.22
C PRO A 238 7.64 7.04 -6.14
N CYS A 239 8.91 6.63 -6.30
CA CYS A 239 9.62 5.97 -5.20
C CYS A 239 9.83 6.95 -4.03
N LEU A 240 9.43 6.54 -2.83
CA LEU A 240 9.69 7.25 -1.57
C LEU A 240 11.15 7.71 -1.48
N GLU A 241 11.38 8.92 -0.96
CA GLU A 241 12.71 9.55 -0.92
C GLU A 241 13.78 8.67 -0.25
N ILE A 242 13.36 7.96 0.80
CA ILE A 242 14.16 7.05 1.62
C ILE A 242 14.27 5.62 1.04
N CYS A 243 13.79 5.36 -0.18
CA CYS A 243 13.88 4.03 -0.81
C CYS A 243 15.34 3.62 -1.07
N PRO A 244 15.87 2.56 -0.42
CA PRO A 244 17.27 2.17 -0.58
C PRO A 244 17.63 1.77 -2.01
N ASN A 245 16.69 1.18 -2.76
CA ASN A 245 16.90 0.80 -4.15
C ASN A 245 16.92 2.01 -5.10
N ALA A 246 16.23 3.11 -4.76
CA ALA A 246 16.27 4.35 -5.54
C ALA A 246 17.59 5.09 -5.29
N ILE A 247 18.01 5.19 -4.02
CA ILE A 247 19.31 5.76 -3.61
C ILE A 247 20.45 5.01 -4.31
N ARG A 248 20.51 3.67 -4.17
CA ARG A 248 21.55 2.86 -4.81
C ARG A 248 21.58 2.94 -6.33
N ARG A 249 20.41 3.08 -6.99
CA ARG A 249 20.39 3.30 -8.46
C ARG A 249 20.92 4.70 -8.83
N ARG A 250 20.63 5.74 -8.06
CA ARG A 250 21.23 7.09 -8.26
C ARG A 250 22.75 7.08 -8.08
N GLU A 251 23.27 6.36 -7.09
CA GLU A 251 24.72 6.17 -6.87
C GLU A 251 25.39 5.48 -8.07
N VAL A 252 24.80 4.39 -8.58
CA VAL A 252 25.35 3.63 -9.72
C VAL A 252 25.21 4.37 -11.05
N THR A 253 24.17 5.21 -11.22
CA THR A 253 23.85 5.86 -12.50
C THR A 253 24.28 7.34 -12.54
N GLN A 254 25.33 7.73 -11.81
CA GLN A 254 25.87 9.11 -11.84
C GLN A 254 26.35 9.60 -13.23
N ASN A 255 26.34 8.75 -14.26
CA ASN A 255 26.62 9.13 -15.66
C ASN A 255 25.37 9.31 -16.54
N THR A 256 24.14 9.06 -16.07
CA THR A 256 22.90 9.38 -16.83
C THR A 256 21.69 9.51 -15.92
N GLU A 257 20.98 10.64 -15.98
CA GLU A 257 19.73 10.82 -15.23
C GLU A 257 18.61 9.91 -15.77
N LEU A 258 18.27 8.86 -15.01
CA LEU A 258 16.99 8.16 -15.12
C LEU A 258 16.54 7.69 -13.73
N GLY A 259 15.27 7.98 -13.41
CA GLY A 259 14.68 7.72 -12.10
C GLY A 259 14.36 6.24 -11.83
N CYS A 260 13.72 6.01 -10.69
CA CYS A 260 13.20 4.69 -10.30
C CYS A 260 12.39 4.05 -11.44
N PRO A 261 12.60 2.76 -11.79
CA PRO A 261 11.85 2.12 -12.86
C PRO A 261 10.36 2.02 -12.47
N LYS A 262 9.51 2.74 -13.21
CA LYS A 262 8.05 2.67 -13.09
C LYS A 262 7.55 1.23 -13.35
N ALA A 263 6.39 0.91 -12.79
CA ALA A 263 5.81 -0.43 -12.86
C ALA A 263 5.18 -0.76 -14.23
#